data_AF-A0A7J5V6S1-F1
#
_entry.id   AF-A0A7J5V6S1-F1
#
_cell.length_a   1.000
_cell.length_b   1.000
_cell.length_c   1.000
_cell.angle_alpha   90.00
_cell.angle_beta   90.00
_cell.angle_gamma   90.00
#
_symmetry.space_group_name_H-M   'P 1'
#
loop_
_entity.id
_entity.type
_entity.pdbx_description
1 polymer ?
#
loop_
_entity_poly.entity_id
_entity_poly.type
_entity_poly.pdbx_seq_one_letter_code
_entity_poly.pdbx_strand_id
1 'polypeptide(L)'
;MLSFILLTMLGVGSALGLERGAILYHSSKGNDIYGRLPQLILPESIGQIAFREMKSGHVGLYIGTTNGNHRIIHAVMPIVEETDSNNFIPQEDLDTGCQYIGAKVPVNFSDTTAWPVEMKDQLILLAKEQVGAKYDFQFLHQKGPYADGFTCVGLIEYLFENVGYDITPNGYYKDGIGGFTYTQVYNSELTLWRDWSGLNTFSASVEYSKFEHPVANILNMGTLHDGDRYMFFPYTQYVQASTMAVTTDIPVSGGSGTSILDSGVGGCFIATAAYGSYLHPHVRTFSILRDRYLLMSTPGRTFVKMYYQYSPPIADFISRHDGLKAAVRIALLPLLGLSILILWGGPVPTAAMTALFLLLPVFLFLRKRMKHQEI
;
A
#
# COMPACT_ATOMS: atom_id res chain seq x y z
N MET A 1 53.36 -41.60 24.27
CA MET A 1 52.88 -40.21 24.47
C MET A 1 51.92 -39.89 23.34
N LEU A 2 50.61 -39.77 23.61
CA LEU A 2 49.66 -39.24 22.64
C LEU A 2 49.61 -37.71 22.83
N SER A 3 49.99 -36.95 21.81
CA SER A 3 49.75 -35.51 21.81
C SER A 3 48.28 -35.24 21.44
N PHE A 4 47.49 -34.78 22.40
CA PHE A 4 46.18 -34.22 22.13
C PHE A 4 46.34 -32.92 21.35
N ILE A 5 45.85 -32.89 20.11
CA ILE A 5 45.65 -31.63 19.38
C ILE A 5 44.40 -30.98 19.98
N LEU A 6 44.60 -29.93 20.77
CA LEU A 6 43.52 -29.10 21.29
C LEU A 6 42.91 -28.30 20.14
N LEU A 7 41.92 -28.88 19.47
CA LEU A 7 41.15 -28.20 18.44
C LEU A 7 40.25 -27.14 19.10
N THR A 8 40.76 -25.92 19.21
CA THR A 8 39.99 -24.77 19.67
C THR A 8 38.85 -24.51 18.68
N MET A 9 37.66 -24.98 19.03
CA MET A 9 36.41 -24.58 18.38
C MET A 9 36.22 -23.08 18.61
N LEU A 10 36.69 -22.28 17.66
CA LEU A 10 36.22 -20.92 17.49
C LEU A 10 34.71 -21.02 17.24
N GLY A 11 33.93 -20.66 18.26
CA GLY A 11 32.50 -20.52 18.12
C GLY A 11 32.22 -19.42 17.10
N VAL A 12 31.92 -19.82 15.86
CA VAL A 12 31.34 -18.92 14.87
C VAL A 12 29.96 -18.55 15.43
N GLY A 13 29.88 -17.37 16.04
CA GLY A 13 28.63 -16.84 16.53
C GLY A 13 27.69 -16.63 15.35
N SER A 14 26.64 -17.46 15.26
CA SER A 14 25.58 -17.31 14.27
C SER A 14 24.74 -16.08 14.59
N ALA A 15 25.26 -14.90 14.24
CA ALA A 15 24.53 -13.65 14.16
C ALA A 15 24.16 -13.36 12.69
N LEU A 16 23.58 -14.37 12.03
CA LEU A 16 22.91 -14.23 10.73
C LEU A 16 21.42 -14.12 11.00
N GLY A 17 20.94 -12.89 11.02
CA GLY A 17 19.53 -12.53 10.99
C GLY A 17 19.40 -11.03 10.82
N LEU A 18 18.61 -10.58 9.84
CA LEU A 18 18.21 -9.19 9.67
C LEU A 18 17.79 -8.60 11.02
N GLU A 19 18.33 -7.44 11.40
CA GLU A 19 18.14 -6.91 12.75
C GLU A 19 16.75 -6.27 12.94
N ARG A 20 16.11 -6.50 14.09
CA ARG A 20 14.82 -5.86 14.44
C ARG A 20 14.96 -4.34 14.39
N GLY A 21 14.08 -3.69 13.63
CA GLY A 21 14.18 -2.26 13.29
C GLY A 21 14.80 -1.98 11.92
N ALA A 22 15.28 -2.99 11.19
CA ALA A 22 15.71 -2.79 9.81
C ALA A 22 14.56 -2.35 8.89
N ILE A 23 14.84 -1.38 8.04
CA ILE A 23 13.91 -0.79 7.09
C ILE A 23 14.13 -1.49 5.75
N LEU A 24 13.10 -2.12 5.18
CA LEU A 24 13.18 -2.84 3.91
C LEU A 24 12.51 -2.05 2.79
N TYR A 25 13.07 -2.13 1.58
CA TYR A 25 12.63 -1.34 0.43
C TYR A 25 12.41 -2.22 -0.80
N HIS A 26 11.36 -1.92 -1.58
CA HIS A 26 11.14 -2.53 -2.89
C HIS A 26 10.67 -1.50 -3.94
N SER A 27 10.84 -1.82 -5.22
CA SER A 27 10.35 -0.99 -6.33
C SER A 27 8.82 -1.10 -6.47
N SER A 28 8.23 -0.34 -7.38
CA SER A 28 6.90 -0.67 -7.91
C SER A 28 7.02 -1.63 -9.11
N LYS A 29 5.88 -1.97 -9.71
CA LYS A 29 5.75 -2.68 -10.98
C LYS A 29 6.74 -2.20 -12.06
N GLY A 30 7.37 -3.13 -12.76
CA GLY A 30 8.33 -2.85 -13.84
C GLY A 30 9.73 -2.45 -13.37
N ASN A 31 10.06 -2.65 -12.09
CA ASN A 31 11.27 -2.15 -11.43
C ASN A 31 11.36 -0.61 -11.42
N ASP A 32 10.21 0.05 -11.53
CA ASP A 32 10.10 1.50 -11.50
C ASP A 32 10.09 1.98 -10.06
N ILE A 33 10.96 2.95 -9.76
CA ILE A 33 11.01 3.60 -8.46
C ILE A 33 11.47 5.04 -8.66
N TYR A 34 10.59 6.00 -8.37
CA TYR A 34 10.87 7.42 -8.58
C TYR A 34 12.11 7.87 -7.80
N GLY A 35 12.96 8.68 -8.42
CA GLY A 35 14.24 9.11 -7.88
C GLY A 35 15.42 8.21 -8.29
N ARG A 36 15.21 6.89 -8.45
CA ARG A 36 16.14 6.02 -9.19
C ARG A 36 15.91 6.15 -10.69
N LEU A 37 14.64 6.29 -11.06
CA LEU A 37 14.21 6.64 -12.41
C LEU A 37 13.77 8.11 -12.46
N PRO A 38 13.98 8.76 -13.62
CA PRO A 38 13.64 10.17 -13.83
C PRO A 38 12.12 10.46 -13.82
N GLN A 39 11.30 9.46 -14.15
CA GLN A 39 9.88 9.68 -14.42
C GLN A 39 9.02 9.31 -13.21
N LEU A 40 8.36 10.29 -12.60
CA LEU A 40 7.27 10.05 -11.66
C LEU A 40 6.02 9.67 -12.45
N ILE A 41 5.78 8.38 -12.69
CA ILE A 41 4.57 7.95 -13.41
C ILE A 41 3.39 7.99 -12.44
N LEU A 42 2.64 9.11 -12.45
CA LEU A 42 1.37 9.25 -11.77
C LEU A 42 0.24 8.66 -12.64
N PRO A 43 -0.79 8.03 -12.03
CA PRO A 43 -1.90 7.48 -12.80
C PRO A 43 -2.77 8.58 -13.44
N GLU A 44 -3.20 8.35 -14.69
CA GLU A 44 -3.85 9.36 -15.53
C GLU A 44 -5.33 9.64 -15.20
N SER A 45 -5.93 8.95 -14.22
CA SER A 45 -7.35 9.15 -13.88
C SER A 45 -7.61 9.12 -12.38
N ILE A 46 -8.66 9.83 -11.93
CA ILE A 46 -9.06 9.91 -10.52
C ILE A 46 -9.30 8.52 -9.92
N GLY A 47 -10.00 7.65 -10.68
CA GLY A 47 -10.19 6.26 -10.28
C GLY A 47 -8.87 5.50 -10.23
N GLN A 48 -7.97 5.71 -11.19
CA GLN A 48 -6.65 5.08 -11.14
C GLN A 48 -5.75 5.64 -10.03
N ILE A 49 -5.89 6.88 -9.57
CA ILE A 49 -5.08 7.39 -8.44
C ILE A 49 -5.51 6.74 -7.12
N ALA A 50 -6.82 6.53 -6.94
CA ALA A 50 -7.32 5.73 -5.83
C ALA A 50 -6.99 4.23 -5.97
N PHE A 51 -6.63 3.74 -7.16
CA PHE A 51 -6.58 2.31 -7.51
C PHE A 51 -5.38 1.89 -8.39
N ARG A 52 -4.26 2.60 -8.31
CA ARG A 52 -2.94 2.23 -8.85
C ARG A 52 -1.94 2.91 -7.95
N GLU A 53 -1.05 2.11 -7.38
CA GLU A 53 0.14 2.65 -6.72
C GLU A 53 0.89 3.55 -7.72
N MET A 54 1.27 4.73 -7.24
CA MET A 54 2.28 5.54 -7.93
C MET A 54 3.53 4.69 -8.08
N LYS A 55 4.32 4.90 -9.13
CA LYS A 55 5.57 4.13 -9.32
C LYS A 55 6.72 4.63 -8.43
N SER A 56 6.43 4.78 -7.15
CA SER A 56 7.26 5.35 -6.09
C SER A 56 8.15 4.33 -5.39
N GLY A 57 7.90 3.03 -5.58
CA GLY A 57 8.34 1.98 -4.67
C GLY A 57 7.57 1.97 -3.35
N HIS A 58 8.06 1.16 -2.42
CA HIS A 58 7.47 0.93 -1.10
C HIS A 58 8.53 0.70 -0.03
N VAL A 59 8.13 0.83 1.24
CA VAL A 59 8.99 0.62 2.40
C VAL A 59 8.23 -0.03 3.57
N GLY A 60 8.93 -0.81 4.41
CA GLY A 60 8.39 -1.41 5.63
C GLY A 60 9.45 -1.62 6.71
N LEU A 61 9.00 -1.84 7.95
CA LEU A 61 9.84 -2.09 9.13
C LEU A 61 9.87 -3.58 9.47
N TYR A 62 11.05 -4.17 9.55
CA TYR A 62 11.22 -5.52 10.10
C TYR A 62 11.07 -5.51 11.62
N ILE A 63 10.10 -6.24 12.14
CA ILE A 63 9.81 -6.25 13.59
C ILE A 63 10.38 -7.47 14.33
N GLY A 64 10.96 -8.44 13.60
CA GLY A 64 11.53 -9.67 14.15
C GLY A 64 10.78 -10.94 13.77
N THR A 65 11.24 -12.05 14.32
CA THR A 65 10.62 -13.37 14.15
C THR A 65 9.62 -13.63 15.27
N THR A 66 8.41 -14.06 14.92
CA THR A 66 7.37 -14.51 15.86
C THR A 66 6.89 -15.89 15.42
N ASN A 67 6.95 -16.89 16.32
CA ASN A 67 6.57 -18.28 16.03
C ASN A 67 7.27 -18.90 14.80
N GLY A 68 8.54 -18.55 14.57
CA GLY A 68 9.32 -18.98 13.38
C GLY A 68 9.10 -18.15 12.12
N ASN A 69 8.07 -17.30 12.09
CA ASN A 69 7.73 -16.45 10.95
C ASN A 69 8.34 -15.05 11.10
N HIS A 70 9.01 -14.57 10.06
CA HIS A 70 9.59 -13.23 10.00
C HIS A 70 8.49 -12.20 9.69
N ARG A 71 8.41 -11.12 10.47
CA ARG A 71 7.28 -10.18 10.44
C ARG A 71 7.71 -8.76 10.04
N ILE A 72 6.88 -8.10 9.24
CA ILE A 72 7.10 -6.73 8.75
C ILE A 72 5.84 -5.89 9.00
N ILE A 73 6.00 -4.63 9.41
CA ILE A 73 4.92 -3.64 9.48
C ILE A 73 5.11 -2.59 8.39
N HIS A 74 4.05 -2.29 7.64
CA HIS A 74 4.07 -1.26 6.59
C HIS A 74 2.69 -0.62 6.38
N ALA A 75 2.64 0.63 5.93
CA ALA A 75 1.39 1.32 5.56
C ALA A 75 1.07 1.07 4.08
N VAL A 76 -0.03 0.37 3.76
CA VAL A 76 -0.33 -0.04 2.38
C VAL A 76 -1.84 -0.14 2.14
N MET A 77 -2.34 0.51 1.08
CA MET A 77 -3.76 0.40 0.68
C MET A 77 -4.70 1.22 1.60
N PRO A 78 -5.50 0.58 2.47
CA PRO A 78 -6.38 1.29 3.40
C PRO A 78 -5.77 1.50 4.79
N ILE A 79 -4.76 0.71 5.19
CA ILE A 79 -4.24 0.68 6.57
C ILE A 79 -2.73 0.37 6.67
N VAL A 80 -2.18 0.59 7.86
CA VAL A 80 -0.99 -0.08 8.36
C VAL A 80 -1.32 -1.53 8.73
N GLU A 81 -0.56 -2.49 8.20
CA GLU A 81 -0.73 -3.93 8.47
C GLU A 81 0.59 -4.61 8.88
N GLU A 82 0.48 -5.71 9.64
CA GLU A 82 1.59 -6.59 9.99
C GLU A 82 1.55 -7.84 9.10
N THR A 83 2.48 -7.93 8.15
CA THR A 83 2.57 -9.01 7.17
C THR A 83 3.71 -9.98 7.47
N ASP A 84 3.69 -11.14 6.81
CA ASP A 84 4.81 -12.07 6.78
C ASP A 84 5.85 -11.58 5.75
N SER A 85 7.14 -11.70 6.05
CA SER A 85 8.18 -11.21 5.14
C SER A 85 8.15 -11.89 3.77
N ASN A 86 7.72 -13.15 3.67
CA ASN A 86 7.52 -13.83 2.38
C ASN A 86 6.51 -13.09 1.47
N ASN A 87 5.61 -12.30 2.07
CA ASN A 87 4.56 -11.53 1.42
C ASN A 87 4.86 -10.01 1.41
N PHE A 88 6.08 -9.58 1.76
CA PHE A 88 6.48 -8.18 1.63
C PHE A 88 6.59 -7.75 0.17
N ILE A 89 7.08 -8.65 -0.70
CA ILE A 89 6.81 -8.60 -2.14
C ILE A 89 6.04 -9.87 -2.55
N PRO A 90 4.70 -9.79 -2.68
CA PRO A 90 3.87 -10.88 -3.20
C PRO A 90 4.34 -11.39 -4.56
N GLN A 91 4.10 -12.68 -4.84
CA GLN A 91 4.47 -13.28 -6.14
C GLN A 91 3.83 -12.54 -7.33
N GLU A 92 2.58 -12.10 -7.18
CA GLU A 92 1.87 -11.31 -8.21
C GLU A 92 2.58 -9.98 -8.54
N ASP A 93 3.26 -9.36 -7.57
CA ASP A 93 4.05 -8.14 -7.81
C ASP A 93 5.40 -8.45 -8.45
N LEU A 94 6.08 -9.54 -8.03
CA LEU A 94 7.27 -10.06 -8.71
C LEU A 94 7.00 -10.36 -10.19
N ASP A 95 5.85 -10.98 -10.49
CA ASP A 95 5.40 -11.29 -11.86
C ASP A 95 5.17 -10.01 -12.68
N THR A 96 4.89 -8.87 -12.03
CA THR A 96 4.85 -7.56 -12.70
C THR A 96 6.22 -6.88 -12.84
N GLY A 97 7.29 -7.51 -12.37
CA GLY A 97 8.65 -6.97 -12.36
C GLY A 97 8.98 -6.11 -11.14
N CYS A 98 8.21 -6.18 -10.05
CA CYS A 98 8.63 -5.62 -8.76
C CYS A 98 9.95 -6.27 -8.31
N GLN A 99 10.86 -5.49 -7.72
CA GLN A 99 12.15 -5.97 -7.25
C GLN A 99 12.46 -5.48 -5.85
N TYR A 100 13.05 -6.37 -5.05
CA TYR A 100 13.65 -6.00 -3.78
C TYR A 100 14.86 -5.07 -4.00
N ILE A 101 14.91 -3.96 -3.27
CA ILE A 101 15.98 -2.95 -3.39
C ILE A 101 17.06 -3.18 -2.33
N GLY A 102 16.67 -3.57 -1.11
CA GLY A 102 17.57 -3.84 0.00
C GLY A 102 16.98 -3.48 1.36
N ALA A 103 17.77 -3.66 2.40
CA ALA A 103 17.47 -3.22 3.76
C ALA A 103 18.50 -2.20 4.25
N LYS A 104 18.07 -1.30 5.15
CA LYS A 104 18.93 -0.32 5.82
C LYS A 104 18.60 -0.22 7.32
N VAL A 105 19.59 0.22 8.09
CA VAL A 105 19.47 0.59 9.51
C VAL A 105 20.13 1.96 9.72
N PRO A 106 19.87 2.67 10.83
CA PRO A 106 20.68 3.82 11.28
C PRO A 106 22.20 3.55 11.23
N VAL A 107 23.01 4.53 10.86
CA VAL A 107 24.49 4.37 10.72
C VAL A 107 25.20 3.90 12.00
N ASN A 108 24.56 4.04 13.16
CA ASN A 108 25.06 3.65 14.47
C ASN A 108 24.21 2.55 15.14
N PHE A 109 23.37 1.82 14.39
CA PHE A 109 22.39 0.89 14.96
C PHE A 109 23.01 -0.24 15.79
N SER A 110 24.25 -0.64 15.52
CA SER A 110 24.98 -1.66 16.28
C SER A 110 25.61 -1.14 17.58
N ASP A 111 25.68 0.17 17.81
CA ASP A 111 26.20 0.75 19.06
C ASP A 111 25.10 0.71 20.12
N THR A 112 25.22 -0.19 21.10
CA THR A 112 24.25 -0.35 22.19
C THR A 112 24.18 0.85 23.14
N THR A 113 25.10 1.81 23.03
CA THR A 113 25.06 3.09 23.76
C THR A 113 24.13 4.08 23.08
N ALA A 114 24.18 4.14 21.75
CA ALA A 114 23.33 5.01 20.94
C ALA A 114 21.96 4.38 20.62
N TRP A 115 21.91 3.06 20.57
CA TRP A 115 20.71 2.25 20.34
C TRP A 115 20.59 1.11 21.38
N PRO A 116 20.20 1.43 22.62
CA PRO A 116 19.86 0.43 23.64
C PRO A 116 18.78 -0.54 23.16
N VAL A 117 18.75 -1.74 23.75
CA VAL A 117 17.76 -2.79 23.38
C VAL A 117 16.34 -2.28 23.65
N GLU A 118 16.16 -1.54 24.73
CA GLU A 118 14.90 -0.93 25.17
C GLU A 118 14.38 0.08 24.12
N MET A 119 15.26 0.85 23.49
CA MET A 119 14.93 1.79 22.42
C MET A 119 14.50 1.06 21.14
N LYS A 120 15.15 -0.07 20.81
CA LYS A 120 14.74 -0.93 19.69
C LYS A 120 13.40 -1.61 19.97
N ASP A 121 13.15 -2.07 21.20
CA ASP A 121 11.85 -2.64 21.57
C ASP A 121 10.74 -1.58 21.61
N GLN A 122 11.03 -0.35 22.03
CA GLN A 122 10.10 0.78 21.95
C GLN A 122 9.74 1.10 20.48
N LEU A 123 10.72 1.11 19.57
CA LEU A 123 10.48 1.28 18.13
C LEU A 123 9.50 0.23 17.59
N ILE A 124 9.67 -1.04 17.98
CA ILE A 124 8.77 -2.12 17.57
C ILE A 124 7.39 -2.01 18.24
N LEU A 125 7.31 -1.57 19.49
CA LEU A 125 6.04 -1.35 20.19
C LEU A 125 5.22 -0.25 19.50
N LEU A 126 5.83 0.90 19.24
CA LEU A 126 5.21 2.00 18.49
C LEU A 126 4.70 1.55 17.11
N ALA A 127 5.47 0.70 16.42
CA ALA A 127 5.07 0.15 15.12
C ALA A 127 3.81 -0.73 15.24
N LYS A 128 3.73 -1.56 16.28
CA LYS A 128 2.56 -2.40 16.57
C LYS A 128 1.33 -1.58 16.96
N GLU A 129 1.51 -0.48 17.69
CA GLU A 129 0.43 0.44 18.04
C GLU A 129 -0.21 1.11 16.81
N GLN A 130 0.54 1.28 15.71
CA GLN A 130 -0.02 1.83 14.47
C GLN A 130 -0.78 0.81 13.61
N VAL A 131 -0.74 -0.50 13.92
CA VAL A 131 -1.44 -1.51 13.10
C VAL A 131 -2.96 -1.26 13.12
N GLY A 132 -3.54 -1.08 11.92
CA GLY A 132 -4.93 -0.68 11.73
C GLY A 132 -5.16 0.84 11.59
N ALA A 133 -4.14 1.68 11.80
CA ALA A 133 -4.18 3.10 11.41
C ALA A 133 -4.38 3.21 9.89
N LYS A 134 -5.00 4.32 9.43
CA LYS A 134 -5.30 4.50 8.00
C LYS A 134 -4.03 4.69 7.17
N TYR A 135 -4.13 4.42 5.87
CA TYR A 135 -3.16 4.87 4.88
C TYR A 135 -3.56 6.25 4.33
N ASP A 136 -2.61 7.18 4.32
CA ASP A 136 -2.79 8.48 3.65
C ASP A 136 -2.61 8.32 2.14
N PHE A 137 -3.75 8.20 1.45
CA PHE A 137 -3.83 8.11 -0.01
C PHE A 137 -3.73 9.47 -0.71
N GLN A 138 -3.82 10.58 0.02
CA GLN A 138 -3.68 11.93 -0.52
C GLN A 138 -2.27 12.48 -0.33
N PHE A 139 -1.48 11.92 0.59
CA PHE A 139 -0.12 12.34 0.93
C PHE A 139 -0.10 13.81 1.41
N LEU A 140 -1.11 14.17 2.22
CA LEU A 140 -1.32 15.52 2.75
C LEU A 140 -0.43 15.79 3.96
N HIS A 141 -0.32 14.81 4.84
CA HIS A 141 0.53 14.86 6.02
C HIS A 141 1.41 13.62 6.00
N GLN A 142 2.51 13.73 5.24
CA GLN A 142 3.43 12.64 4.92
C GLN A 142 3.67 11.70 6.12
N LYS A 143 3.95 12.30 7.29
CA LYS A 143 4.13 11.68 8.61
C LYS A 143 2.82 11.79 9.41
N GLY A 144 2.36 10.69 10.01
CA GLY A 144 1.14 10.66 10.85
C GLY A 144 1.39 11.02 12.32
N PRO A 145 0.44 10.76 13.25
CA PRO A 145 -0.85 10.08 13.08
C PRO A 145 -2.00 11.09 12.97
N TYR A 146 -2.15 11.69 11.79
CA TYR A 146 -3.26 12.60 11.50
C TYR A 146 -4.52 11.84 11.04
N ALA A 147 -5.63 12.55 10.81
CA ALA A 147 -6.95 11.93 10.58
C ALA A 147 -7.06 11.16 9.25
N ASP A 148 -6.16 11.45 8.33
CA ASP A 148 -5.91 10.87 7.01
C ASP A 148 -5.02 9.62 7.06
N GLY A 149 -4.04 9.56 7.96
CA GLY A 149 -3.30 8.34 8.29
C GLY A 149 -1.78 8.45 8.10
N PHE A 150 -1.18 7.39 7.55
CA PHE A 150 0.25 7.30 7.25
C PHE A 150 0.51 6.98 5.78
N THR A 151 1.49 7.66 5.19
CA THR A 151 2.19 7.15 4.00
C THR A 151 3.14 6.02 4.42
N CYS A 152 3.58 5.15 3.49
CA CYS A 152 4.52 4.09 3.84
C CYS A 152 5.84 4.63 4.41
N VAL A 153 6.35 5.72 3.83
CA VAL A 153 7.58 6.39 4.26
C VAL A 153 7.41 7.11 5.59
N GLY A 154 6.32 7.86 5.75
CA GLY A 154 6.09 8.64 6.96
C GLY A 154 5.66 7.81 8.17
N LEU A 155 5.18 6.57 7.99
CA LEU A 155 5.13 5.60 9.07
C LEU A 155 6.55 5.34 9.61
N ILE A 156 7.51 5.05 8.73
CA ILE A 156 8.89 4.76 9.13
C ILE A 156 9.55 5.99 9.77
N GLU A 157 9.38 7.19 9.21
CA GLU A 157 9.92 8.42 9.81
C GLU A 157 9.32 8.68 11.20
N TYR A 158 7.98 8.67 11.31
CA TYR A 158 7.29 8.84 12.59
C TYR A 158 7.83 7.88 13.67
N LEU A 159 8.00 6.60 13.33
CA LEU A 159 8.45 5.59 14.30
C LEU A 159 9.87 5.86 14.82
N PHE A 160 10.78 6.30 13.95
CA PHE A 160 12.16 6.59 14.36
C PHE A 160 12.27 7.95 15.07
N GLU A 161 11.54 8.97 14.61
CA GLU A 161 11.45 10.28 15.27
C GLU A 161 10.93 10.13 16.71
N ASN A 162 9.94 9.27 16.95
CA ASN A 162 9.39 9.00 18.29
C ASN A 162 10.32 8.20 19.23
N VAL A 163 11.40 7.60 18.72
CA VAL A 163 12.50 7.07 19.55
C VAL A 163 13.72 8.01 19.58
N GLY A 164 13.60 9.23 19.03
CA GLY A 164 14.65 10.25 19.06
C GLY A 164 15.71 10.10 17.95
N TYR A 165 15.36 9.48 16.83
CA TYR A 165 16.26 9.34 15.67
C TYR A 165 15.67 9.90 14.38
N ASP A 166 16.25 10.99 13.88
CA ASP A 166 15.87 11.55 12.58
C ASP A 166 16.43 10.68 11.44
N ILE A 167 15.59 9.84 10.83
CA ILE A 167 15.94 9.16 9.58
C ILE A 167 16.22 10.19 8.48
N THR A 168 15.44 11.26 8.41
CA THR A 168 15.63 12.33 7.43
C THR A 168 16.45 13.46 8.08
N PRO A 169 17.73 13.69 7.68
CA PRO A 169 18.62 14.56 8.46
C PRO A 169 18.18 16.02 8.57
N ASN A 170 18.54 16.68 9.66
CA ASN A 170 18.28 18.10 9.84
C ASN A 170 18.91 18.96 8.71
N GLY A 171 18.14 19.90 8.17
CA GLY A 171 18.55 20.74 7.04
C GLY A 171 18.45 20.09 5.65
N TYR A 172 18.11 18.80 5.56
CA TYR A 172 17.61 18.17 4.32
C TYR A 172 16.33 18.92 3.88
N TYR A 173 15.46 19.22 4.84
CA TYR A 173 14.19 19.97 4.77
C TYR A 173 14.18 21.41 4.17
N LYS A 174 15.20 21.84 3.41
CA LYS A 174 15.17 23.13 2.72
C LYS A 174 14.52 23.01 1.35
N ASP A 175 13.52 23.84 1.09
CA ASP A 175 12.86 23.95 -0.21
C ASP A 175 13.88 24.08 -1.34
N GLY A 176 13.81 23.16 -2.31
CA GLY A 176 14.93 22.90 -3.20
C GLY A 176 14.54 22.48 -4.60
N ILE A 177 14.81 23.38 -5.56
CA ILE A 177 14.94 23.05 -6.99
C ILE A 177 16.21 22.18 -7.24
N GLY A 178 17.02 21.94 -6.20
CA GLY A 178 18.41 21.44 -6.25
C GLY A 178 18.61 19.95 -6.56
N GLY A 179 17.73 19.33 -7.35
CA GLY A 179 17.91 17.96 -7.80
C GLY A 179 17.61 17.81 -9.29
N PHE A 180 17.25 16.60 -9.72
CA PHE A 180 16.98 16.34 -11.12
C PHE A 180 15.55 16.77 -11.49
N THR A 181 15.46 17.75 -12.37
CA THR A 181 14.20 18.24 -12.94
C THR A 181 13.83 17.45 -14.19
N TYR A 182 12.58 17.03 -14.29
CA TYR A 182 12.06 16.25 -15.41
C TYR A 182 10.73 16.81 -15.91
N THR A 183 10.69 17.15 -17.19
CA THR A 183 9.44 17.46 -17.88
C THR A 183 8.71 16.16 -18.20
N GLN A 184 7.45 16.08 -17.79
CA GLN A 184 6.58 14.96 -18.09
C GLN A 184 5.44 15.42 -18.99
N VAL A 185 5.31 14.78 -20.16
CA VAL A 185 4.24 15.07 -21.13
C VAL A 185 3.17 13.99 -21.02
N TYR A 186 1.94 14.41 -20.82
CA TYR A 186 0.75 13.56 -20.75
C TYR A 186 -0.21 13.91 -21.90
N ASN A 187 -0.83 12.88 -22.49
CA ASN A 187 -1.96 13.03 -23.41
C ASN A 187 -3.00 11.98 -23.01
N SER A 188 -4.14 12.43 -22.49
CA SER A 188 -5.17 11.56 -21.89
C SER A 188 -6.55 12.22 -21.87
N GLU A 189 -7.58 11.45 -21.51
CA GLU A 189 -8.95 11.96 -21.36
C GLU A 189 -9.05 13.14 -20.36
N LEU A 190 -8.26 13.14 -19.27
CA LEU A 190 -8.26 14.23 -18.29
C LEU A 190 -7.59 15.51 -18.79
N THR A 191 -6.72 15.41 -19.78
CA THR A 191 -6.15 16.56 -20.50
C THR A 191 -6.98 16.93 -21.74
N LEU A 192 -8.15 16.28 -21.93
CA LEU A 192 -8.99 16.38 -23.13
C LEU A 192 -8.21 16.09 -24.43
N TRP A 193 -7.30 15.11 -24.37
CA TRP A 193 -6.40 14.71 -25.46
C TRP A 193 -5.44 15.81 -25.95
N ARG A 194 -5.22 16.84 -25.13
CA ARG A 194 -4.20 17.86 -25.36
C ARG A 194 -2.92 17.49 -24.64
N ASP A 195 -1.79 17.65 -25.29
CA ASP A 195 -0.49 17.49 -24.64
C ASP A 195 -0.36 18.50 -23.48
N TRP A 196 -0.18 17.99 -22.28
CA TRP A 196 0.14 18.79 -21.10
C TRP A 196 1.52 18.41 -20.59
N SER A 197 2.39 19.41 -20.44
CA SER A 197 3.73 19.25 -19.89
C SER A 197 3.81 19.78 -18.46
N GLY A 198 4.13 18.92 -17.50
CA GLY A 198 4.40 19.28 -16.11
C GLY A 198 5.88 19.19 -15.76
N LEU A 199 6.29 19.92 -14.72
CA LEU A 199 7.65 19.89 -14.20
C LEU A 199 7.69 19.18 -12.83
N ASN A 200 8.31 18.01 -12.79
CA ASN A 200 8.62 17.33 -11.53
C ASN A 200 10.09 17.59 -11.18
N THR A 201 10.38 17.90 -9.91
CA THR A 201 11.76 17.99 -9.43
C THR A 201 11.96 16.96 -8.33
N PHE A 202 12.71 15.92 -8.65
CA PHE A 202 13.25 15.00 -7.66
C PHE A 202 14.45 15.66 -6.99
N SER A 203 14.56 15.60 -5.66
CA SER A 203 15.79 15.96 -4.97
C SER A 203 16.17 14.91 -3.93
N ALA A 204 17.40 14.41 -4.05
CA ALA A 204 18.01 13.46 -3.11
C ALA A 204 18.58 14.13 -1.86
N SER A 205 18.34 15.43 -1.68
CA SER A 205 18.80 16.21 -0.52
C SER A 205 17.68 16.90 0.25
N VAL A 206 16.40 16.59 -0.04
CA VAL A 206 15.23 17.25 0.60
C VAL A 206 14.09 16.29 0.91
N GLU A 207 13.28 16.64 1.92
CA GLU A 207 12.13 15.84 2.36
C GLU A 207 11.05 15.75 1.26
N TYR A 208 10.80 16.80 0.49
CA TYR A 208 9.76 16.72 -0.54
C TYR A 208 10.27 16.96 -1.95
N SER A 209 9.99 16.01 -2.84
CA SER A 209 10.09 16.26 -4.27
C SER A 209 8.88 17.08 -4.73
N LYS A 210 9.12 18.17 -5.45
CA LYS A 210 8.05 18.91 -6.12
C LYS A 210 7.46 18.02 -7.23
N PHE A 211 6.13 17.96 -7.31
CA PHE A 211 5.44 17.34 -8.43
C PHE A 211 4.32 18.23 -8.97
N GLU A 212 4.14 18.18 -10.28
CA GLU A 212 3.07 18.86 -10.99
C GLU A 212 2.23 17.82 -11.75
N HIS A 213 0.92 17.84 -11.54
CA HIS A 213 -0.01 16.99 -12.29
C HIS A 213 -1.39 17.65 -12.38
N PRO A 214 -2.14 17.54 -13.50
CA PRO A 214 -3.40 18.27 -13.69
C PRO A 214 -4.44 17.99 -12.61
N VAL A 215 -4.43 16.77 -12.07
CA VAL A 215 -5.39 16.36 -11.02
C VAL A 215 -4.90 16.64 -9.59
N ALA A 216 -3.64 17.01 -9.37
CA ALA A 216 -3.08 17.13 -8.03
C ALA A 216 -3.83 18.21 -7.23
N ASN A 217 -4.18 19.32 -7.89
CA ASN A 217 -5.05 20.36 -7.33
C ASN A 217 -6.51 19.91 -7.20
N ILE A 218 -7.03 19.11 -8.12
CA ILE A 218 -8.43 18.65 -8.13
C ILE A 218 -8.69 17.64 -6.99
N LEU A 219 -7.74 16.76 -6.72
CA LEU A 219 -7.83 15.71 -5.70
C LEU A 219 -7.16 16.06 -4.37
N ASN A 220 -6.58 17.27 -4.28
CA ASN A 220 -5.76 17.72 -3.17
C ASN A 220 -4.68 16.69 -2.78
N MET A 221 -3.85 16.30 -3.76
CA MET A 221 -2.73 15.36 -3.57
C MET A 221 -1.46 16.11 -3.16
N GLY A 222 -0.70 15.58 -2.22
CA GLY A 222 0.53 16.19 -1.72
C GLY A 222 0.29 17.38 -0.80
N THR A 223 1.26 17.67 0.05
CA THR A 223 1.34 18.91 0.82
C THR A 223 1.44 20.10 -0.13
N LEU A 224 0.74 21.20 0.17
CA LEU A 224 0.81 22.46 -0.56
C LEU A 224 1.77 23.42 0.15
N HIS A 225 2.80 23.91 -0.54
CA HIS A 225 3.77 24.86 -0.01
C HIS A 225 4.17 25.87 -1.10
N ASP A 226 4.13 27.17 -0.78
CA ASP A 226 4.38 28.29 -1.71
C ASP A 226 3.65 28.21 -3.09
N GLY A 227 2.50 27.53 -3.13
CA GLY A 227 1.68 27.32 -4.33
C GLY A 227 2.01 26.06 -5.13
N ASP A 228 3.09 25.37 -4.79
CA ASP A 228 3.54 24.11 -5.39
C ASP A 228 3.15 22.90 -4.53
N ARG A 229 3.11 21.71 -5.14
CA ARG A 229 2.75 20.45 -4.47
C ARG A 229 3.94 19.52 -4.30
N TYR A 230 3.96 18.87 -3.14
CA TYR A 230 5.14 18.26 -2.55
C TYR A 230 4.80 16.88 -1.97
N MET A 231 5.71 15.91 -2.16
CA MET A 231 5.54 14.52 -1.73
C MET A 231 6.90 13.84 -1.53
N PHE A 232 7.01 12.96 -0.53
CA PHE A 232 8.22 12.17 -0.23
C PHE A 232 8.04 10.70 -0.63
N PHE A 233 9.13 10.07 -1.06
CA PHE A 233 9.11 8.76 -1.72
C PHE A 233 10.17 7.80 -1.18
N PRO A 234 9.91 6.47 -1.16
CA PRO A 234 10.80 5.45 -0.59
C PRO A 234 12.26 5.47 -1.08
N TYR A 235 12.52 5.77 -2.35
CA TYR A 235 13.91 5.80 -2.84
C TYR A 235 14.73 6.94 -2.21
N THR A 236 14.11 8.10 -1.98
CA THR A 236 14.78 9.23 -1.34
C THR A 236 15.22 8.83 0.07
N GLN A 237 14.34 8.15 0.82
CA GLN A 237 14.66 7.58 2.14
C GLN A 237 15.79 6.53 2.04
N TYR A 238 15.75 5.65 1.03
CA TYR A 238 16.80 4.64 0.80
C TYR A 238 18.19 5.26 0.57
N VAL A 239 18.32 6.44 -0.05
CA VAL A 239 19.64 7.06 -0.32
C VAL A 239 20.16 7.97 0.81
N GLN A 240 19.46 8.07 1.95
CA GLN A 240 19.87 8.94 3.05
C GLN A 240 21.17 8.52 3.73
N ALA A 241 21.96 9.51 4.12
CA ALA A 241 23.26 9.35 4.79
C ALA A 241 23.16 9.00 6.30
N SER A 242 21.99 9.19 6.91
CA SER A 242 21.64 8.71 8.26
C SER A 242 21.54 7.19 8.34
N THR A 243 21.30 6.51 7.22
CA THR A 243 21.10 5.06 7.20
C THR A 243 22.17 4.36 6.36
N MET A 244 22.60 3.19 6.81
CA MET A 244 23.54 2.31 6.10
C MET A 244 22.86 1.04 5.63
N ALA A 245 23.32 0.48 4.51
CA ALA A 245 22.79 -0.78 3.98
C ALA A 245 23.21 -1.97 4.84
N VAL A 246 22.31 -2.95 4.98
CA VAL A 246 22.56 -4.22 5.69
C VAL A 246 22.17 -5.41 4.84
N THR A 247 22.78 -6.56 5.12
CA THR A 247 22.44 -7.82 4.45
C THR A 247 21.05 -8.30 4.84
N THR A 248 20.29 -8.77 3.84
CA THR A 248 18.99 -9.40 4.04
C THR A 248 19.15 -10.91 3.84
N ASP A 249 18.99 -11.67 4.91
CA ASP A 249 19.12 -13.13 4.97
C ASP A 249 17.78 -13.84 5.27
N ILE A 250 16.70 -13.07 5.36
CA ILE A 250 15.32 -13.56 5.50
C ILE A 250 14.61 -13.55 4.13
N PRO A 251 13.61 -14.42 3.89
CA PRO A 251 12.81 -14.36 2.68
C PRO A 251 11.92 -13.11 2.70
N VAL A 252 12.09 -12.20 1.74
CA VAL A 252 11.34 -10.92 1.63
C VAL A 252 10.34 -10.89 0.48
N SER A 253 10.19 -12.01 -0.24
CA SER A 253 9.42 -12.05 -1.48
C SER A 253 9.05 -13.47 -1.89
N GLY A 254 8.02 -13.60 -2.73
CA GLY A 254 7.74 -14.84 -3.46
C GLY A 254 7.00 -15.92 -2.66
N GLY A 255 6.33 -15.53 -1.57
CA GLY A 255 5.24 -16.26 -0.91
C GLY A 255 5.47 -17.77 -0.77
N SER A 256 6.19 -18.20 0.28
CA SER A 256 6.41 -19.63 0.60
C SER A 256 5.13 -20.44 0.39
N GLY A 257 5.19 -21.37 -0.57
CA GLY A 257 4.06 -22.06 -1.23
C GLY A 257 3.27 -23.04 -0.36
N THR A 258 2.96 -22.65 0.87
CA THR A 258 2.05 -23.33 1.78
C THR A 258 0.63 -23.01 1.32
N SER A 259 -0.01 -23.96 0.65
CA SER A 259 -1.40 -23.83 0.22
C SER A 259 -2.31 -23.46 1.40
N ILE A 260 -2.87 -22.24 1.38
CA ILE A 260 -3.67 -21.66 2.47
C ILE A 260 -5.08 -22.28 2.51
N LEU A 261 -5.14 -23.61 2.64
CA LEU A 261 -6.38 -24.37 2.85
C LEU A 261 -6.74 -24.51 4.34
N ASP A 262 -5.85 -24.11 5.26
CA ASP A 262 -6.14 -24.12 6.69
C ASP A 262 -5.47 -22.97 7.45
N SER A 263 -6.05 -21.76 7.35
CA SER A 263 -6.04 -20.72 8.41
C SER A 263 -6.68 -19.40 7.94
N GLY A 264 -7.99 -19.26 8.16
CA GLY A 264 -8.66 -17.99 8.53
C GLY A 264 -8.70 -16.78 7.57
N VAL A 265 -7.79 -16.62 6.61
CA VAL A 265 -7.72 -15.42 5.74
C VAL A 265 -8.54 -15.63 4.47
N GLY A 266 -9.83 -15.35 4.55
CA GLY A 266 -10.70 -15.42 3.38
C GLY A 266 -10.42 -14.31 2.35
N GLY A 267 -10.62 -14.60 1.06
CA GLY A 267 -10.36 -13.67 -0.05
C GLY A 267 -11.56 -13.51 -1.00
N CYS A 268 -11.59 -12.43 -1.79
CA CYS A 268 -12.66 -12.19 -2.78
C CYS A 268 -12.41 -12.93 -4.11
N PHE A 269 -12.37 -14.27 -4.07
CA PHE A 269 -12.01 -15.19 -5.16
C PHE A 269 -12.51 -14.85 -6.56
N ILE A 270 -13.80 -14.53 -6.75
CA ILE A 270 -14.35 -14.16 -8.09
C ILE A 270 -13.75 -12.85 -8.60
N ALA A 271 -13.57 -11.87 -7.72
CA ALA A 271 -12.97 -10.60 -8.07
C ALA A 271 -11.46 -10.79 -8.33
N THR A 272 -10.76 -11.60 -7.52
CA THR A 272 -9.37 -12.03 -7.78
C THR A 272 -9.23 -12.67 -9.15
N ALA A 273 -10.09 -13.61 -9.53
CA ALA A 273 -10.05 -14.28 -10.83
C ALA A 273 -10.32 -13.35 -12.01
N ALA A 274 -11.19 -12.35 -11.84
CA ALA A 274 -11.51 -11.37 -12.87
C ALA A 274 -10.43 -10.31 -13.03
N TYR A 275 -9.92 -9.76 -11.92
CA TYR A 275 -8.93 -8.67 -11.92
C TYR A 275 -7.47 -9.13 -11.93
N GLY A 276 -7.22 -10.42 -11.65
CA GLY A 276 -5.91 -11.07 -11.79
C GLY A 276 -5.00 -11.00 -10.56
N SER A 277 -5.43 -10.39 -9.46
CA SER A 277 -4.64 -10.22 -8.24
C SER A 277 -5.58 -10.07 -7.02
N TYR A 278 -5.14 -10.50 -5.84
CA TYR A 278 -5.91 -10.26 -4.60
C TYR A 278 -5.74 -8.82 -4.10
N LEU A 279 -4.55 -8.26 -4.28
CA LEU A 279 -4.25 -6.88 -3.92
C LEU A 279 -4.82 -5.86 -4.91
N HIS A 280 -5.27 -6.29 -6.09
CA HIS A 280 -5.89 -5.43 -7.08
C HIS A 280 -6.96 -4.55 -6.40
N PRO A 281 -6.85 -3.22 -6.43
CA PRO A 281 -7.60 -2.33 -5.54
C PRO A 281 -9.12 -2.50 -5.52
N HIS A 282 -9.73 -2.92 -6.63
CA HIS A 282 -11.15 -3.30 -6.66
C HIS A 282 -11.47 -4.56 -5.82
N VAL A 283 -10.60 -5.57 -5.86
CA VAL A 283 -10.66 -6.78 -5.03
C VAL A 283 -10.41 -6.43 -3.56
N ARG A 284 -9.45 -5.53 -3.29
CA ARG A 284 -9.23 -5.00 -1.93
C ARG A 284 -10.44 -4.23 -1.42
N THR A 285 -11.09 -3.42 -2.26
CA THR A 285 -12.35 -2.70 -1.93
C THR A 285 -13.46 -3.67 -1.51
N PHE A 286 -13.64 -4.78 -2.23
CA PHE A 286 -14.61 -5.83 -1.85
C PHE A 286 -14.21 -6.54 -0.54
N SER A 287 -12.91 -6.77 -0.32
CA SER A 287 -12.40 -7.41 0.90
C SER A 287 -12.61 -6.51 2.13
N ILE A 288 -12.38 -5.20 2.02
CA ILE A 288 -12.64 -4.23 3.10
C ILE A 288 -14.15 -4.14 3.40
N LEU A 289 -15.01 -4.09 2.36
CA LEU A 289 -16.47 -4.10 2.55
C LEU A 289 -16.91 -5.36 3.32
N ARG A 290 -16.37 -6.51 2.94
CA ARG A 290 -16.62 -7.79 3.62
C ARG A 290 -16.23 -7.71 5.09
N ASP A 291 -15.03 -7.26 5.40
CA ASP A 291 -14.49 -7.30 6.76
C ASP A 291 -15.16 -6.25 7.67
N ARG A 292 -15.37 -5.02 7.20
CA ARG A 292 -16.03 -3.96 7.98
C ARG A 292 -17.52 -4.15 8.18
N TYR A 293 -18.25 -4.72 7.20
CA TYR A 293 -19.72 -4.70 7.23
C TYR A 293 -20.37 -6.08 7.12
N LEU A 294 -19.87 -6.98 6.25
CA LEU A 294 -20.50 -8.31 6.11
C LEU A 294 -20.18 -9.21 7.31
N LEU A 295 -18.92 -9.31 7.74
CA LEU A 295 -18.53 -10.15 8.88
C LEU A 295 -19.08 -9.67 10.23
N MET A 296 -19.39 -8.38 10.36
CA MET A 296 -20.00 -7.82 11.57
C MET A 296 -21.46 -8.24 11.75
N SER A 297 -22.18 -8.58 10.67
CA SER A 297 -23.61 -8.95 10.72
C SER A 297 -23.86 -10.45 10.55
N THR A 298 -24.86 -10.99 11.26
CA THR A 298 -25.28 -12.41 11.12
C THR A 298 -25.65 -12.80 9.68
N PRO A 299 -26.50 -12.04 8.93
CA PRO A 299 -26.78 -12.37 7.53
C PRO A 299 -25.53 -12.25 6.64
N GLY A 300 -24.65 -11.26 6.88
CA GLY A 300 -23.42 -11.10 6.12
C GLY A 300 -22.43 -12.24 6.34
N ARG A 301 -22.29 -12.76 7.56
CA ARG A 301 -21.50 -13.99 7.84
C ARG A 301 -22.02 -15.20 7.07
N THR A 302 -23.34 -15.41 7.02
CA THR A 302 -23.95 -16.50 6.23
C THR A 302 -23.66 -16.33 4.73
N PHE A 303 -23.79 -15.10 4.20
CA PHE A 303 -23.47 -14.80 2.81
C PHE A 303 -21.99 -15.07 2.49
N VAL A 304 -21.06 -14.64 3.33
CA VAL A 304 -19.62 -14.89 3.14
C VAL A 304 -19.28 -16.37 3.21
N LYS A 305 -19.91 -17.13 4.13
CA LYS A 305 -19.73 -18.58 4.21
C LYS A 305 -20.20 -19.30 2.93
N MET A 306 -21.38 -18.94 2.42
CA MET A 306 -21.88 -19.46 1.14
C MET A 306 -20.94 -19.06 -0.01
N TYR A 307 -20.50 -17.80 -0.04
CA TYR A 307 -19.55 -17.33 -1.04
C TYR A 307 -18.26 -18.16 -1.05
N TYR A 308 -17.63 -18.43 0.10
CA TYR A 308 -16.43 -19.28 0.16
C TYR A 308 -16.70 -20.76 -0.18
N GLN A 309 -17.90 -21.28 0.04
CA GLN A 309 -18.26 -22.64 -0.32
C GLN A 309 -18.38 -22.85 -1.85
N TYR A 310 -18.90 -21.86 -2.58
CA TYR A 310 -19.23 -22.01 -4.01
C TYR A 310 -18.33 -21.21 -4.97
N SER A 311 -17.67 -20.14 -4.52
CA SER A 311 -16.85 -19.30 -5.39
C SER A 311 -15.53 -19.92 -5.89
N PRO A 312 -14.80 -20.80 -5.17
CA PRO A 312 -13.51 -21.31 -5.65
C PRO A 312 -13.55 -22.02 -7.03
N PRO A 313 -14.45 -23.00 -7.31
CA PRO A 313 -14.51 -23.62 -8.64
C PRO A 313 -15.00 -22.66 -9.72
N ILE A 314 -15.82 -21.67 -9.37
CA ILE A 314 -16.28 -20.63 -10.30
C ILE A 314 -15.12 -19.68 -10.66
N ALA A 315 -14.30 -19.31 -9.68
CA ALA A 315 -13.12 -18.46 -9.84
C ALA A 315 -12.04 -19.14 -10.71
N ASP A 316 -11.78 -20.43 -10.51
CA ASP A 316 -10.85 -21.21 -11.35
C ASP A 316 -11.36 -21.37 -12.81
N PHE A 317 -12.68 -21.41 -13.02
CA PHE A 317 -13.22 -21.35 -14.38
C PHE A 317 -13.06 -19.97 -15.04
N ILE A 318 -13.28 -18.88 -14.29
CA ILE A 318 -13.11 -17.50 -14.77
C ILE A 318 -11.65 -17.17 -15.09
N SER A 319 -10.70 -17.60 -14.25
CA SER A 319 -9.27 -17.30 -14.40
C SER A 319 -8.67 -17.82 -15.72
N ARG A 320 -9.29 -18.84 -16.32
CA ARG A 320 -8.85 -19.49 -17.57
C ARG A 320 -9.43 -18.87 -18.86
N HIS A 321 -10.37 -17.93 -18.76
CA HIS A 321 -11.12 -17.40 -19.92
C HIS A 321 -11.15 -15.86 -19.95
N ASP A 322 -10.33 -15.22 -20.80
CA ASP A 322 -10.18 -13.75 -20.78
C ASP A 322 -11.45 -12.98 -21.17
N GLY A 323 -12.27 -13.52 -22.08
CA GLY A 323 -13.59 -12.95 -22.39
C GLY A 323 -14.55 -13.00 -21.18
N LEU A 324 -14.45 -14.05 -20.36
CA LEU A 324 -15.24 -14.17 -19.14
C LEU A 324 -14.71 -13.24 -18.03
N LYS A 325 -13.39 -13.06 -17.90
CA LYS A 325 -12.81 -12.01 -17.04
C LYS A 325 -13.36 -10.63 -17.40
N ALA A 326 -13.40 -10.28 -18.68
CA ALA A 326 -13.94 -9.00 -19.14
C ALA A 326 -15.43 -8.84 -18.77
N ALA A 327 -16.26 -9.86 -19.00
CA ALA A 327 -17.66 -9.84 -18.60
C ALA A 327 -17.85 -9.71 -17.08
N VAL A 328 -17.05 -10.42 -16.28
CA VAL A 328 -17.11 -10.35 -14.81
C VAL A 328 -16.61 -9.00 -14.29
N ARG A 329 -15.58 -8.39 -14.90
CA ARG A 329 -15.16 -7.01 -14.57
C ARG A 329 -16.33 -6.03 -14.73
N ILE A 330 -17.00 -6.05 -15.89
CA ILE A 330 -18.16 -5.20 -16.18
C ILE A 330 -19.29 -5.45 -15.15
N ALA A 331 -19.60 -6.72 -14.85
CA ALA A 331 -20.62 -7.07 -13.85
C ALA A 331 -20.26 -6.63 -12.41
N LEU A 332 -18.96 -6.54 -12.08
CA LEU A 332 -18.47 -6.09 -10.78
C LEU A 332 -18.40 -4.56 -10.65
N LEU A 333 -18.40 -3.77 -11.73
CA LEU A 333 -18.38 -2.30 -11.67
C LEU A 333 -19.51 -1.67 -10.83
N PRO A 334 -20.81 -2.03 -10.98
CA PRO A 334 -21.85 -1.45 -10.13
C PRO A 334 -21.70 -1.85 -8.65
N LEU A 335 -21.23 -3.07 -8.38
CA LEU A 335 -20.94 -3.52 -7.01
C LEU A 335 -19.74 -2.78 -6.42
N LEU A 336 -18.71 -2.49 -7.22
CA LEU A 336 -17.56 -1.69 -6.81
C LEU A 336 -17.98 -0.27 -6.44
N GLY A 337 -18.77 0.40 -7.28
CA GLY A 337 -19.31 1.74 -6.99
C GLY A 337 -20.11 1.76 -5.68
N LEU A 338 -21.00 0.77 -5.48
CA LEU A 338 -21.75 0.61 -4.24
C LEU A 338 -20.82 0.35 -3.02
N SER A 339 -19.77 -0.44 -3.20
CA SER A 339 -18.79 -0.73 -2.14
C SER A 339 -18.06 0.55 -1.70
N ILE A 340 -17.64 1.39 -2.66
CA ILE A 340 -17.00 2.69 -2.39
C ILE A 340 -17.97 3.60 -1.64
N LEU A 341 -19.22 3.74 -2.10
CA LEU A 341 -20.23 4.56 -1.42
C LEU A 341 -20.47 4.12 0.03
N ILE A 342 -20.58 2.80 0.28
CA ILE A 342 -20.72 2.27 1.65
C ILE A 342 -19.47 2.56 2.51
N LEU A 343 -18.27 2.45 1.95
CA LEU A 343 -17.02 2.67 2.69
C LEU A 343 -16.77 4.14 3.03
N TRP A 344 -17.23 5.07 2.19
CA TRP A 344 -17.05 6.52 2.36
C TRP A 344 -18.21 7.20 3.10
N GLY A 345 -19.45 6.93 2.68
CA GLY A 345 -20.66 7.53 3.25
C GLY A 345 -21.32 6.69 4.35
N GLY A 346 -20.95 5.42 4.49
CA GLY A 346 -21.61 4.47 5.38
C GLY A 346 -22.78 3.73 4.72
N PRO A 347 -23.21 2.59 5.30
CA PRO A 347 -24.20 1.71 4.68
C PRO A 347 -25.61 2.30 4.66
N VAL A 348 -26.02 3.03 5.70
CA VAL A 348 -27.37 3.58 5.84
C VAL A 348 -27.72 4.65 4.79
N PRO A 349 -26.94 5.74 4.61
CA PRO A 349 -27.25 6.72 3.58
C PRO A 349 -27.10 6.14 2.16
N THR A 350 -26.14 5.24 1.94
CA THR A 350 -26.01 4.53 0.65
C THR A 350 -27.25 3.69 0.33
N ALA A 351 -27.79 2.95 1.31
CA ALA A 351 -29.03 2.21 1.14
C ALA A 351 -30.22 3.13 0.85
N ALA A 352 -30.33 4.28 1.54
CA ALA A 352 -31.40 5.25 1.29
C ALA A 352 -31.30 5.86 -0.12
N MET A 353 -30.10 6.23 -0.57
CA MET A 353 -29.87 6.77 -1.91
C MET A 353 -30.16 5.75 -3.01
N THR A 354 -29.74 4.49 -2.85
CA THR A 354 -30.02 3.42 -3.82
C THR A 354 -31.50 3.07 -3.87
N ALA A 355 -32.19 3.00 -2.72
CA ALA A 355 -33.63 2.82 -2.67
C ALA A 355 -34.38 3.97 -3.37
N LEU A 356 -33.99 5.23 -3.12
CA LEU A 356 -34.59 6.38 -3.79
C LEU A 356 -34.37 6.32 -5.32
N PHE A 357 -33.15 5.99 -5.77
CA PHE A 357 -32.83 5.88 -7.20
C PHE A 357 -33.62 4.78 -7.92
N LEU A 358 -33.89 3.66 -7.26
CA LEU A 358 -34.68 2.55 -7.82
C LEU A 358 -36.20 2.78 -7.74
N LEU A 359 -36.70 3.41 -6.68
CA LEU A 359 -38.13 3.60 -6.45
C LEU A 359 -38.70 4.86 -7.11
N LEU A 360 -37.91 5.93 -7.25
CA LEU A 360 -38.38 7.20 -7.84
C LEU A 360 -38.88 7.04 -9.30
N PRO A 361 -38.21 6.32 -10.22
CA PRO A 361 -38.71 6.13 -11.57
C PRO A 361 -40.02 5.32 -11.61
N VAL A 362 -40.13 4.29 -10.77
CA VAL A 362 -41.33 3.46 -10.64
C VAL A 362 -42.49 4.29 -10.09
N PHE A 363 -42.26 5.09 -9.05
CA PHE A 363 -43.26 6.00 -8.49
C PHE A 363 -43.74 7.04 -9.52
N LEU A 364 -42.81 7.67 -10.25
CA LEU A 364 -43.15 8.63 -11.31
C LEU A 364 -43.93 7.97 -12.46
N PHE A 365 -43.57 6.75 -12.85
CA PHE A 365 -44.29 5.97 -13.86
C PHE A 365 -45.72 5.62 -13.43
N LEU A 366 -45.90 5.11 -12.21
CA LEU A 366 -47.22 4.80 -11.64
C LEU A 366 -48.08 6.06 -11.51
N ARG A 367 -47.51 7.17 -11.02
CA ARG A 367 -48.19 8.47 -10.92
C ARG A 367 -48.61 9.02 -12.28
N LYS A 368 -47.79 8.84 -13.33
CA LYS A 368 -48.13 9.22 -14.70
C LYS A 368 -49.26 8.34 -15.28
N ARG A 369 -49.27 7.05 -14.94
CA ARG A 369 -50.32 6.10 -15.36
C ARG A 369 -51.68 6.43 -14.72
N MET A 370 -51.71 6.75 -13.43
CA MET A 370 -52.95 7.13 -12.73
C MET A 370 -53.60 8.39 -13.36
N LYS A 371 -52.80 9.43 -13.65
CA LYS A 371 -53.29 10.65 -14.33
C LYS A 371 -53.85 10.42 -15.74
N HIS A 372 -53.55 9.29 -16.39
CA HIS A 372 -54.10 8.92 -17.69
C HIS A 372 -55.37 8.05 -17.60
N GLN A 373 -55.86 7.74 -16.39
CA GLN A 373 -57.13 7.04 -16.17
C GLN A 373 -58.22 7.94 -15.56
N GLU A 374 -57.90 9.22 -15.29
CA GLU A 374 -58.81 10.26 -14.80
C GLU A 374 -59.21 11.26 -15.91
N ILE A 375 -58.94 10.91 -17.18
CA ILE A 375 -59.29 11.63 -18.43
C ILE A 375 -59.93 10.62 -19.38
#